data_AF-A0A1Y4V3B7-F1
#
_entry.id   AF-A0A1Y4V3B7-F1
#
_cell.length_a   1.000
_cell.length_b   1.000
_cell.length_c   1.000
_cell.angle_alpha   90.00
_cell.angle_beta   90.00
_cell.angle_gamma   90.00
#
_symmetry.space_group_name_H-M   'P 1'
#
loop_
_entity.id
_entity.type
_entity.pdbx_description
1 polymer ?
#
loop_
_entity_poly.entity_id
_entity_poly.type
_entity_poly.pdbx_seq_one_letter_code
_entity_poly.pdbx_strand_id
1 'polypeptide(L)' 'MKNRKKLAIANLCRVYLHIHGFITDGENGRIHYKIMKWQKNNKVSISEAQLDSADFIYDDNAKEKEE' A
#
# COMPACT_ATOMS: atom_id res chain seq x y z
N MET A 1 11.62 -6.08 8.33
CA MET A 1 10.42 -5.26 8.65
C MET A 1 10.17 -4.13 7.65
N LYS A 2 11.15 -3.25 7.35
CA LYS A 2 10.96 -2.11 6.42
C LYS A 2 10.35 -2.49 5.05
N ASN A 3 10.80 -3.59 4.44
CA ASN A 3 10.27 -3.98 3.12
C ASN A 3 8.85 -4.56 3.18
N ARG A 4 8.43 -5.20 4.29
CA ARG A 4 7.04 -5.64 4.49
C ARG A 4 6.10 -4.43 4.61
N LYS A 5 6.49 -3.42 5.39
CA LYS A 5 5.73 -2.16 5.49
C LYS A 5 5.58 -1.48 4.12
N LYS A 6 6.65 -1.39 3.33
CA LYS A 6 6.59 -0.86 1.96
C LYS A 6 5.63 -1.66 1.08
N LEU A 7 5.66 -2.99 1.18
CA LEU A 7 4.76 -3.87 0.43
C LEU A 7 3.29 -3.69 0.82
N ALA A 8 2.99 -3.58 2.12
CA ALA A 8 1.65 -3.31 2.62
C ALA A 8 1.11 -1.99 2.05
N ILE A 9 1.88 -0.91 2.20
CA ILE A 9 1.52 0.43 1.71
C ILE A 9 1.30 0.42 0.19
N ALA A 10 2.19 -0.22 -0.57
CA ALA A 10 2.05 -0.28 -2.02
C ALA A 10 0.75 -0.98 -2.47
N ASN A 11 0.35 -2.05 -1.79
CA ASN A 11 -0.91 -2.73 -2.07
C ASN A 11 -2.11 -1.86 -1.72
N LEU A 12 -2.09 -1.22 -0.54
CA LEU A 12 -3.13 -0.28 -0.11
C LEU A 12 -3.32 0.89 -1.07
N CYS A 13 -2.22 1.57 -1.45
CA CYS A 13 -2.28 2.68 -2.40
C CYS A 13 -2.84 2.24 -3.76
N ARG A 14 -2.43 1.07 -4.25
CA ARG A 14 -2.97 0.53 -5.50
C ARG A 14 -4.49 0.34 -5.42
N VAL A 15 -4.97 -0.28 -4.34
CA VAL A 15 -6.40 -0.54 -4.14
C VAL A 15 -7.18 0.77 -4.03
N TYR A 16 -6.69 1.72 -3.24
CA TYR A 16 -7.30 3.05 -3.11
C TYR A 16 -7.42 3.74 -4.48
N LEU A 17 -6.33 3.83 -5.24
CA LEU A 17 -6.34 4.48 -6.55
C LEU A 17 -7.34 3.83 -7.51
N HIS A 18 -7.47 2.50 -7.46
CA HIS A 18 -8.38 1.75 -8.32
C HIS A 18 -9.85 1.95 -7.92
N ILE A 19 -10.18 1.78 -6.64
CA ILE A 19 -11.56 1.93 -6.13
C ILE A 19 -12.10 3.34 -6.38
N HIS A 20 -11.25 4.36 -6.29
CA HIS A 20 -11.62 5.75 -6.52
C HIS A 20 -11.52 6.19 -7.99
N GLY A 21 -11.23 5.28 -8.93
CA GLY A 21 -11.23 5.57 -10.37
C GLY A 21 -10.04 6.41 -10.86
N PHE A 22 -9.00 6.59 -10.06
CA PHE A 22 -7.76 7.28 -10.48
C PHE A 22 -6.95 6.44 -11.47
N ILE A 23 -7.13 5.11 -11.45
CA ILE A 23 -6.52 4.17 -12.40
C ILE A 23 -7.57 3.18 -12.89
N THR A 24 -7.43 2.78 -14.16
CA THR A 24 -8.27 1.76 -14.81
C THR A 24 -7.96 0.35 -14.32
N ASP A 25 -8.83 -0.62 -14.62
CA ASP A 25 -8.58 -2.05 -14.36
C ASP A 25 -7.26 -2.54 -14.99
N GLY A 26 -6.98 -2.10 -16.22
CA GLY A 26 -5.75 -2.46 -16.93
C GLY A 26 -4.50 -1.86 -16.30
N GLU A 27 -4.58 -0.65 -15.73
CA GLU A 27 -3.49 -0.05 -14.97
C GLU A 27 -3.30 -0.72 -13.61
N ASN A 28 -4.39 -1.01 -12.91
CA ASN A 28 -4.39 -1.76 -11.66
C ASN A 28 -3.67 -3.11 -11.81
N GLY A 29 -4.01 -3.88 -12.85
CA GLY A 29 -3.33 -5.15 -13.16
C GLY A 29 -1.84 -4.99 -13.44
N ARG A 30 -1.46 -3.99 -14.24
CA ARG A 30 -0.04 -3.69 -14.54
C ARG A 30 0.74 -3.27 -13.28
N ILE A 31 0.15 -2.47 -12.40
CA ILE A 31 0.78 -2.04 -11.14
C ILE A 31 0.90 -3.23 -10.18
N HIS A 32 -0.14 -4.05 -10.04
CA HIS A 32 -0.10 -5.26 -9.23
C HIS A 32 1.03 -6.19 -9.66
N TYR A 33 1.18 -6.43 -10.97
CA TYR A 33 2.28 -7.23 -11.51
C TYR A 33 3.66 -6.68 -11.12
N LYS A 34 3.86 -5.35 -11.21
CA LYS A 34 5.11 -4.69 -10.78
C LYS A 34 5.38 -4.89 -9.29
N ILE A 35 4.35 -4.77 -8.44
CA ILE A 35 4.45 -5.02 -6.99
C ILE A 35 4.86 -6.47 -6.71
N MET A 36 4.20 -7.44 -7.37
CA MET A 36 4.52 -8.87 -7.21
C MET A 36 5.95 -9.21 -7.66
N LYS A 37 6.40 -8.63 -8.78
CA LYS A 37 7.79 -8.78 -9.25
C LYS A 37 8.79 -8.22 -8.23
N TRP A 38 8.52 -7.03 -7.67
CA TRP A 38 9.36 -6.43 -6.64
C TRP A 38 9.37 -7.28 -5.35
N GLN A 39 8.21 -7.77 -4.91
CA GLN A 39 8.06 -8.66 -3.76
C GLN A 39 8.95 -9.91 -3.92
N LYS A 40 8.88 -10.58 -5.08
CA LYS A 40 9.68 -11.75 -5.40
C LYS A 40 11.18 -11.44 -5.37
N ASN A 41 11.61 -10.36 -6.01
CA ASN A 41 13.02 -9.96 -6.08
C ASN A 41 13.61 -9.63 -4.70
N ASN A 42 12.79 -9.09 -3.79
CA ASN A 42 13.22 -8.73 -2.44
C ASN A 42 13.03 -9.86 -1.43
N LYS A 43 12.53 -11.04 -1.85
CA LYS A 43 12.22 -12.20 -0.99
C LYS A 43 11.35 -11.81 0.22
N VAL A 44 10.35 -10.96 -0.02
CA VAL A 44 9.44 -10.49 1.02
C VAL A 44 8.13 -11.26 0.92
N SER A 45 7.64 -11.74 2.06
CA SER A 45 6.27 -12.22 2.21
C SER A 45 5.54 -11.32 3.22
N ILE A 46 4.24 -11.18 3.01
CA ILE A 46 3.32 -10.51 3.90
C ILE A 46 2.09 -11.41 4.06
N SER A 47 1.60 -11.57 5.28
CA SER A 47 0.34 -12.27 5.52
C SER A 47 -0.84 -11.31 5.34
N GLU A 48 -2.04 -11.86 5.16
CA GLU A 48 -3.28 -11.08 5.10
C GLU A 48 -3.46 -10.20 6.35
N ALA A 49 -3.33 -10.77 7.55
CA ALA A 49 -3.37 -9.98 8.80
C ALA A 49 -2.31 -8.84 8.87
N GLN A 50 -1.15 -9.00 8.24
CA GLN A 50 -0.14 -7.94 8.16
C GLN A 50 -0.49 -6.87 7.14
N LEU A 51 -1.25 -7.22 6.10
CA LEU A 51 -1.79 -6.29 5.12
C LEU A 51 -2.96 -5.51 5.73
N ASP A 52 -3.86 -6.19 6.44
CA ASP A 52 -5.06 -5.63 7.06
C ASP A 52 -4.74 -4.71 8.24
N SER A 53 -3.59 -4.91 8.90
CA SER A 53 -3.11 -4.02 9.97
C SER A 53 -2.51 -2.70 9.47
N ALA A 54 -2.42 -2.47 8.17
CA ALA A 54 -1.91 -1.22 7.62
C ALA A 54 -3.07 -0.23 7.39
N ASP A 55 -3.21 0.72 8.33
CA ASP A 55 -4.24 1.75 8.28
C ASP A 55 -3.69 3.12 7.82
N PHE A 56 -4.58 3.93 7.22
CA PHE A 56 -4.38 5.35 7.01
C PHE A 56 -5.09 6.12 8.12
N ILE A 57 -4.33 6.75 9.01
CA ILE A 57 -4.89 7.64 10.03
C ILE A 57 -4.81 9.07 9.48
N TYR A 58 -5.98 9.66 9.24
CA TYR A 58 -6.15 11.08 8.93
C TYR A 58 -6.97 11.71 10.07
N ASP A 59 -6.52 12.85 10.58
CA ASP A 59 -7.16 13.57 11.67
C ASP A 59 -7.24 15.05 11.31
N ASP A 60 -8.43 15.54 10.93
CA ASP A 60 -8.71 16.94 10.63
C ASP A 60 -8.38 17.89 11.80
N ASN A 61 -8.31 17.37 13.02
CA ASN A 61 -8.05 18.14 14.24
C ASN A 61 -6.61 17.97 14.75
N ALA A 62 -5.73 17.34 13.96
CA ALA A 62 -4.33 17.17 14.34
C ALA A 62 -3.71 18.55 14.62
N LYS A 63 -3.23 18.74 15.84
CA LYS A 63 -2.52 19.97 16.23
C LYS A 63 -1.07 19.89 15.78
N GLU A 64 -0.53 21.01 15.33
CA GLU A 64 0.91 21.15 15.12
C GLU A 64 1.63 20.90 16.45
N LYS A 65 2.73 20.14 16.43
CA LYS A 65 3.56 19.96 17.63
C LYS A 65 4.39 21.22 17.82
N GLU A 66 4.22 21.89 18.95
CA GLU A 66 5.14 22.94 19.39
C GLU A 66 6.53 22.31 19.63
N GLU A 67 7.57 22.82 18.95
CA GLU A 67 8.98 22.39 19.06
C GLU A 67 9.64 22.83 20.38
#